data_AF-A0A662UA21-F1
#
_entry.id   AF-A0A662UA21-F1
#
_cell.length_a   1.000
_cell.length_b   1.000
_cell.length_c   1.000
_cell.angle_alpha   90.00
_cell.angle_beta   90.00
_cell.angle_gamma   90.00
#
_symmetry.space_group_name_H-M   'P 1'
#
loop_
_entity.id
_entity.type
_entity.pdbx_description
1 polymer ?
#
loop_
_entity_poly.entity_id
_entity_poly.type
_entity_poly.pdbx_seq_one_letter_code
_entity_poly.pdbx_strand_id
1 'polypeptide(L)'
;MYEECKIINCNMLLTLMFAELEKIFGKQISCTIAYYLGRALGNAIHNVTRKLEYSPLLLERIFNELAKMGIVEYFRFQEINGGIPCIEFSGINMPMCRGRAEYPIIRGLADALAENGFFSVSYKGRGRVRIIMFVK
;
A
#
# COMPACT_ATOMS: atom_id res chain seq x y z
N MET A 1 35.51 14.16 7.72
CA MET A 1 34.93 12.86 8.09
C MET A 1 33.49 13.12 8.50
N TYR A 2 32.63 13.45 7.53
CA TYR A 2 31.26 13.91 7.80
C TYR A 2 30.28 12.83 7.37
N GLU A 3 29.51 12.39 8.36
CA GLU A 3 28.23 11.69 8.28
C GLU A 3 28.16 10.51 7.32
N GLU A 4 28.47 9.31 7.86
CA GLU A 4 27.73 8.12 7.45
C GLU A 4 26.25 8.38 7.72
N CYS A 5 25.53 8.87 6.71
CA CYS A 5 24.08 8.76 6.66
C CYS A 5 23.76 7.27 6.83
N LYS A 6 23.42 6.85 8.05
CA LYS A 6 22.78 5.55 8.27
C LYS A 6 21.58 5.53 7.35
N ILE A 7 21.66 4.73 6.29
CA ILE A 7 20.52 4.44 5.44
C ILE A 7 19.49 3.80 6.36
N ILE A 8 18.51 4.60 6.78
CA ILE A 8 17.43 4.15 7.62
C ILE A 8 16.59 3.23 6.75
N ASN A 9 16.66 1.93 7.05
CA ASN A 9 15.78 0.96 6.41
C ASN A 9 14.36 1.17 6.92
N CYS A 10 13.54 1.85 6.12
CA CYS A 10 12.14 2.15 6.44
C CYS A 10 11.34 0.91 6.84
N ASN A 11 11.62 -0.26 6.24
CA ASN A 11 10.94 -1.52 6.54
C ASN A 11 11.24 -1.96 7.98
N MET A 12 12.50 -1.81 8.39
CA MET A 12 12.94 -2.13 9.76
C MET A 12 12.30 -1.18 10.77
N LEU A 13 12.24 0.13 10.48
CA LEU A 13 11.54 1.09 11.33
C LEU A 13 10.05 0.80 11.47
N LEU A 14 9.38 0.49 10.36
CA LEU A 14 7.95 0.17 10.36
C LEU A 14 7.70 -1.06 11.24
N THR A 15 8.53 -2.09 11.08
CA THR A 15 8.45 -3.33 11.86
C THR A 15 8.64 -3.05 13.35
N LEU A 16 9.65 -2.27 13.73
CA LEU A 16 9.92 -1.88 15.13
C LEU A 16 8.77 -1.06 15.72
N MET A 17 8.26 -0.08 14.99
CA MET A 17 7.13 0.75 15.43
C MET A 17 5.92 -0.12 15.78
N PHE A 18 5.55 -1.06 14.90
CA PHE A 18 4.41 -1.90 15.17
C PHE A 18 4.65 -2.97 16.25
N ALA A 19 5.89 -3.42 16.45
CA ALA A 19 6.25 -4.27 17.59
C ALA A 19 6.05 -3.53 18.91
N GLU A 20 6.43 -2.24 18.99
CA GLU A 20 6.17 -1.42 20.18
C GLU A 20 4.67 -1.14 20.37
N LEU A 21 3.93 -0.85 19.30
CA LEU A 21 2.47 -0.68 19.38
C LEU A 21 1.79 -1.95 19.91
N GLU A 22 2.22 -3.14 19.48
CA GLU A 22 1.70 -4.42 19.98
C GLU A 22 1.93 -4.60 21.48
N LYS A 23 3.10 -4.22 22.00
CA LYS A 23 3.38 -4.29 23.44
C LYS A 23 2.46 -3.40 24.27
N ILE A 24 2.13 -2.20 23.76
CA ILE A 24 1.35 -1.19 24.49
C ILE A 24 -0.15 -1.45 24.38
N PHE A 25 -0.63 -1.67 23.15
CA PHE A 25 -2.05 -1.69 22.83
C PHE A 25 -2.59 -3.08 22.50
N GLY A 26 -1.71 -4.07 22.39
CA GLY A 26 -2.06 -5.41 21.95
C GLY A 26 -2.28 -5.50 20.44
N LYS A 27 -2.25 -6.75 19.96
CA LYS A 27 -2.34 -7.12 18.55
C LYS A 27 -3.54 -6.51 17.81
N GLN A 28 -4.74 -6.52 18.40
CA GLN A 28 -5.95 -6.09 17.70
C GLN A 28 -5.90 -4.61 17.34
N ILE A 29 -5.46 -3.76 18.28
CA ILE A 29 -5.34 -2.33 18.06
C ILE A 29 -4.22 -2.04 17.07
N SER A 30 -3.06 -2.69 17.18
CA SER A 30 -1.94 -2.51 16.25
C SER A 30 -2.30 -2.88 14.81
N CYS A 31 -3.00 -4.00 14.59
CA CYS A 31 -3.48 -4.37 13.27
C CYS A 31 -4.51 -3.37 12.72
N THR A 32 -5.34 -2.80 13.59
CA THR A 32 -6.31 -1.76 13.22
C THR A 32 -5.60 -0.46 12.82
N ILE A 33 -4.60 -0.04 13.58
CA ILE A 33 -3.75 1.13 13.24
C ILE A 33 -3.09 0.91 11.88
N ALA A 34 -2.50 -0.27 11.65
CA ALA A 34 -1.87 -0.61 10.37
C ALA A 34 -2.86 -0.54 9.20
N TYR A 35 -4.09 -1.02 9.40
CA TYR A 35 -5.15 -0.93 8.41
C TYR A 35 -5.53 0.53 8.10
N TYR A 36 -5.71 1.37 9.12
CA TYR A 36 -6.06 2.78 8.92
C TYR A 36 -4.91 3.61 8.34
N LEU A 37 -3.66 3.26 8.65
CA LEU A 37 -2.50 3.82 7.95
C LEU A 37 -2.59 3.53 6.44
N GLY A 38 -2.91 2.28 6.09
CA GLY A 38 -3.21 1.88 4.72
C GLY A 38 -4.31 2.72 4.07
N ARG A 39 -5.46 2.86 4.74
CA ARG A 39 -6.57 3.69 4.25
C ARG A 39 -6.18 5.14 4.03
N ALA A 40 -5.42 5.73 4.96
CA ALA A 40 -4.94 7.10 4.84
C ALA A 40 -4.03 7.26 3.60
N LEU A 41 -3.13 6.30 3.35
CA LEU A 41 -2.31 6.27 2.15
C LEU A 41 -3.16 6.18 0.87
N GLY A 42 -4.12 5.25 0.81
CA GLY A 42 -5.01 5.10 -0.36
C GLY A 42 -5.80 6.38 -0.65
N ASN A 43 -6.34 7.03 0.39
CA ASN A 43 -7.04 8.31 0.26
C ASN A 43 -6.12 9.44 -0.20
N ALA A 44 -4.88 9.50 0.30
CA ALA A 44 -3.89 10.49 -0.14
C ALA A 44 -3.53 10.30 -1.62
N ILE A 45 -3.32 9.05 -2.05
CA ILE A 45 -3.06 8.71 -3.46
C ILE A 45 -4.24 9.16 -4.31
N HIS A 46 -5.47 8.78 -3.95
CA HIS A 46 -6.67 9.20 -4.67
C HIS A 46 -6.75 10.73 -4.82
N ASN A 47 -6.54 11.47 -3.73
CA ASN A 47 -6.62 12.92 -3.73
C ASN A 47 -5.59 13.59 -4.65
N VAL A 48 -4.38 13.03 -4.72
CA VAL A 48 -3.30 13.53 -5.59
C VAL A 48 -3.56 13.15 -7.05
N THR A 49 -3.97 11.91 -7.31
CA THR A 49 -4.19 11.41 -8.68
C THR A 49 -5.45 12.00 -9.31
N ARG A 50 -6.49 12.28 -8.53
CA ARG A 50 -7.72 12.92 -9.01
C ARG A 50 -7.46 14.31 -9.62
N LYS A 51 -6.51 15.07 -9.08
CA LYS A 51 -6.15 16.40 -9.59
C LYS A 51 -5.41 16.35 -10.94
N LEU A 52 -4.83 15.21 -11.27
CA LEU A 52 -3.95 15.00 -12.42
C LEU A 52 -4.52 13.94 -13.38
N GLU A 53 -5.85 13.80 -13.40
CA GLU A 53 -6.59 12.89 -14.29
C GLU A 53 -6.03 11.45 -14.30
N TYR A 54 -5.57 10.98 -13.14
CA TYR A 54 -5.10 9.60 -12.94
C TYR A 54 -3.98 9.16 -13.88
N SER A 55 -2.98 10.03 -14.09
CA SER A 55 -1.77 9.72 -14.86
C SER A 55 -1.10 8.39 -14.43
N PRO A 56 -0.99 7.39 -15.34
CA PRO A 56 -0.24 6.16 -15.14
C PRO A 56 1.18 6.35 -14.57
N LEU A 57 1.92 7.30 -15.14
CA LEU A 57 3.30 7.63 -14.74
C LEU A 57 3.39 8.13 -13.29
N LEU A 58 2.40 8.90 -12.84
CA LEU A 58 2.36 9.37 -11.45
C LEU A 58 2.14 8.21 -10.48
N LEU A 59 1.21 7.31 -10.80
CA LEU A 59 0.95 6.15 -9.97
C LEU A 59 2.16 5.20 -9.93
N GLU A 60 2.82 4.98 -11.07
CA GLU A 60 4.07 4.23 -11.11
C GLU A 60 5.14 4.86 -10.19
N ARG A 61 5.30 6.18 -10.20
CA ARG A 61 6.21 6.87 -9.27
C ARG A 61 5.83 6.67 -7.81
N ILE A 62 4.54 6.82 -7.48
CA ILE A 62 4.04 6.63 -6.12
C ILE A 62 4.31 5.19 -5.64
N PHE A 63 3.97 4.18 -6.44
CA PHE A 63 4.17 2.78 -6.07
C PHE A 63 5.65 2.39 -5.98
N ASN A 64 6.52 3.00 -6.79
CA ASN A 64 7.97 2.90 -6.63
C ASN A 64 8.44 3.42 -5.27
N GLU A 65 7.95 4.57 -4.82
CA GLU A 65 8.30 5.11 -3.50
C GLU A 65 7.75 4.23 -2.37
N LEU A 66 6.51 3.73 -2.49
CA LEU A 66 5.97 2.78 -1.52
C LEU A 66 6.77 1.48 -1.43
N ALA A 67 7.36 1.04 -2.55
CA ALA A 67 8.26 -0.12 -2.58
C ALA A 67 9.59 0.17 -1.88
N LYS A 68 10.18 1.35 -2.11
CA LYS A 68 11.41 1.79 -1.39
C LYS A 68 11.19 1.92 0.12
N MET A 69 9.98 2.32 0.54
CA MET A 69 9.57 2.37 1.95
C MET A 69 9.20 1.01 2.53
N GLY A 70 9.13 -0.03 1.69
CA GLY A 70 8.66 -1.40 2.00
C GLY A 70 7.26 -1.47 2.57
N ILE A 71 6.39 -0.57 2.13
CA ILE A 71 4.95 -0.74 2.30
C ILE A 71 4.43 -1.76 1.27
N VAL A 72 5.01 -1.69 0.06
CA VAL A 72 4.75 -2.58 -1.07
C VAL A 72 5.99 -3.46 -1.27
N GLU A 73 5.80 -4.76 -1.41
CA GLU A 73 6.90 -5.70 -1.67
C GLU A 73 7.23 -5.74 -3.17
N TYR A 74 6.21 -5.84 -4.00
CA TYR A 74 6.34 -5.73 -5.45
C TYR A 74 5.15 -4.98 -6.02
N PHE A 75 5.37 -4.34 -7.17
CA PHE A 75 4.29 -3.89 -8.03
C PHE A 75 4.65 -4.10 -9.50
N ARG A 76 3.63 -4.16 -10.34
CA ARG A 76 3.74 -4.26 -11.79
C ARG A 76 2.70 -3.38 -12.44
N PHE A 77 3.14 -2.50 -13.32
CA PHE A 77 2.27 -1.81 -14.25
C PHE A 77 2.07 -2.66 -15.51
N GLN A 78 0.84 -2.79 -15.97
CA GLN A 78 0.52 -3.53 -17.18
C GLN A 78 -0.78 -3.01 -17.81
N GLU A 79 -0.98 -3.30 -19.09
CA GLU A 79 -2.25 -3.08 -19.77
C GLU A 79 -3.03 -4.40 -19.83
N ILE A 80 -4.35 -4.33 -19.63
CA ILE A 80 -5.27 -5.46 -19.77
C ILE A 80 -6.36 -5.11 -20.79
N ASN A 81 -6.97 -6.13 -21.39
CA ASN A 81 -8.11 -5.99 -22.29
C ASN A 81 -7.95 -4.90 -23.38
N GLY A 82 -6.80 -4.87 -24.07
CA GLY A 82 -6.59 -3.99 -25.23
C GLY A 82 -6.23 -2.54 -24.90
N GLY A 83 -5.68 -2.26 -23.71
CA GLY A 83 -5.08 -0.95 -23.39
C GLY A 83 -5.54 -0.35 -22.05
N ILE A 84 -6.34 -1.06 -21.24
CA ILE A 84 -6.78 -0.56 -19.94
C ILE A 84 -5.62 -0.64 -18.96
N PRO A 85 -5.17 0.49 -18.39
CA PRO A 85 -4.02 0.48 -17.51
C PRO A 85 -4.38 -0.13 -16.14
N CYS A 86 -3.48 -0.98 -15.65
CA CYS A 86 -3.68 -1.83 -14.48
C CYS A 86 -2.40 -1.89 -13.64
N ILE A 87 -2.57 -1.85 -12.32
CA ILE A 87 -1.48 -2.01 -11.36
C ILE A 87 -1.75 -3.26 -10.53
N GLU A 88 -0.82 -4.19 -10.50
CA GLU A 88 -0.83 -5.31 -9.56
C GLU A 88 0.28 -5.12 -8.53
N PHE A 89 -0.03 -5.24 -7.24
CA PHE A 89 0.95 -5.10 -6.18
C PHE A 89 0.70 -6.05 -5.01
N SER A 90 1.74 -6.36 -4.25
CA SER A 90 1.60 -6.99 -2.93
C SER A 90 2.20 -6.14 -1.83
N GLY A 91 1.73 -6.37 -0.62
CA GLY A 91 2.30 -5.78 0.58
C GLY A 91 3.10 -6.80 1.37
N ILE A 92 3.81 -6.28 2.36
CA ILE A 92 4.55 -7.08 3.31
C ILE A 92 3.58 -7.68 4.34
N ASN A 93 3.78 -8.95 4.68
CA ASN A 93 3.05 -9.60 5.75
C ASN A 93 3.42 -8.93 7.08
N MET A 94 2.43 -8.64 7.91
CA MET A 94 2.62 -8.18 9.27
C MET A 94 2.39 -9.36 10.23
N PRO A 95 3.44 -10.01 10.75
CA PRO A 95 3.32 -11.34 11.39
C PRO A 95 2.42 -11.38 12.63
N MET A 96 2.32 -10.24 13.32
CA MET A 96 1.40 -10.06 14.44
C MET A 96 -0.06 -10.11 13.98
N CYS A 97 -0.38 -9.77 12.74
CA CYS A 97 -1.72 -9.90 12.17
C CYS A 97 -1.89 -11.29 11.51
N ARG A 98 -3.05 -11.93 11.69
CA ARG A 98 -3.30 -13.31 11.21
C ARG A 98 -4.61 -13.44 10.43
N GLY A 99 -4.72 -14.48 9.61
CA GLY A 99 -5.93 -14.78 8.85
C GLY A 99 -6.22 -13.72 7.80
N ARG A 100 -7.46 -13.24 7.71
CA ARG A 100 -7.85 -12.22 6.71
C ARG A 100 -7.15 -10.86 6.89
N ALA A 101 -6.41 -10.66 7.99
CA ALA A 101 -5.76 -9.41 8.34
C ALA A 101 -4.23 -9.44 8.20
N GLU A 102 -3.62 -10.50 7.64
CA GLU A 102 -2.15 -10.65 7.50
C GLU A 102 -1.45 -9.50 6.76
N TYR A 103 -2.21 -8.71 6.00
CA TYR A 103 -1.70 -7.62 5.19
C TYR A 103 -2.53 -6.35 5.41
N PRO A 104 -2.54 -5.79 6.62
CA PRO A 104 -3.53 -4.77 7.00
C PRO A 104 -3.30 -3.46 6.24
N ILE A 105 -2.04 -3.03 6.03
CA ILE A 105 -1.71 -1.77 5.34
C ILE A 105 -2.19 -1.80 3.89
N ILE A 106 -1.75 -2.76 3.09
CA ILE A 106 -2.18 -2.85 1.69
C ILE A 106 -3.67 -3.15 1.55
N ARG A 107 -4.27 -3.85 2.52
CA ARG A 107 -5.73 -4.05 2.53
C ARG A 107 -6.45 -2.71 2.71
N GLY A 108 -6.06 -1.90 3.69
CA GLY A 108 -6.62 -0.58 3.89
C GLY A 108 -6.40 0.35 2.71
N LEU A 109 -5.22 0.31 2.09
CA LEU A 109 -4.92 1.07 0.87
C LEU A 109 -5.87 0.67 -0.27
N ALA A 110 -6.04 -0.63 -0.48
CA ALA A 110 -6.90 -1.17 -1.52
C ALA A 110 -8.39 -0.86 -1.28
N ASP A 111 -8.87 -0.99 -0.02
CA ASP A 111 -10.24 -0.65 0.36
C ASP A 111 -10.53 0.84 0.10
N ALA A 112 -9.61 1.73 0.48
CA ALA A 112 -9.74 3.17 0.20
C ALA A 112 -9.78 3.47 -1.31
N LEU A 113 -8.94 2.82 -2.12
CA LEU A 113 -8.98 3.03 -3.58
C LEU A 113 -10.30 2.51 -4.19
N ALA A 114 -10.84 1.39 -3.70
CA ALA A 114 -12.11 0.83 -4.16
C ALA A 114 -13.30 1.75 -3.84
N GLU A 115 -13.36 2.28 -2.62
CA GLU A 115 -14.44 3.16 -2.16
C GLU A 115 -14.54 4.48 -2.97
N ASN A 116 -13.43 4.94 -3.55
CA ASN A 116 -13.38 6.17 -4.32
C ASN A 116 -13.94 6.03 -5.76
N GLY A 117 -14.36 4.84 -6.21
CA GLY A 117 -15.18 4.64 -7.42
C GLY A 117 -14.47 4.74 -8.79
N PHE A 118 -13.21 5.17 -8.83
CA PHE A 118 -12.40 5.25 -10.06
C PHE A 118 -11.53 4.01 -10.32
N PHE A 119 -11.42 3.16 -9.31
CA PHE A 119 -10.58 1.98 -9.32
C PHE A 119 -11.45 0.74 -9.12
N SER A 120 -11.36 -0.25 -10.02
CA SER A 120 -11.83 -1.59 -9.71
C SER A 120 -10.69 -2.35 -9.03
N VAL A 121 -10.93 -2.74 -7.78
CA VAL A 121 -9.95 -3.43 -6.93
C VAL A 121 -10.33 -4.90 -6.83
N SER A 122 -9.37 -5.79 -7.05
CA SER A 122 -9.54 -7.23 -6.91
C SER A 122 -8.44 -7.83 -6.05
N TYR A 123 -8.83 -8.60 -5.04
CA TYR A 123 -7.90 -9.30 -4.16
C TYR A 123 -7.56 -10.67 -4.75
N LYS A 124 -6.27 -10.95 -4.93
CA LYS A 124 -5.77 -12.22 -5.48
C LYS A 124 -5.23 -13.18 -4.40
N GLY A 125 -5.39 -12.82 -3.12
CA GLY A 125 -4.92 -13.60 -1.97
C GLY A 125 -3.45 -13.33 -1.63
N ARG A 126 -3.01 -13.74 -0.43
CA ARG A 126 -1.65 -13.51 0.11
C ARG A 126 -1.16 -12.06 -0.04
N GLY A 127 -2.04 -11.10 0.28
CA GLY A 127 -1.72 -9.68 0.17
C GLY A 127 -1.57 -9.16 -1.26
N ARG A 128 -1.93 -9.92 -2.30
CA ARG A 128 -1.92 -9.41 -3.67
C ARG A 128 -3.21 -8.68 -4.00
N VAL A 129 -3.06 -7.49 -4.54
CA VAL A 129 -4.13 -6.62 -4.98
C VAL A 129 -3.88 -6.24 -6.43
N ARG A 130 -4.93 -6.28 -7.23
CA ARG A 130 -4.93 -5.73 -8.58
C ARG A 130 -5.94 -4.59 -8.66
N ILE A 131 -5.48 -3.47 -9.20
CA ILE A 131 -6.25 -2.26 -9.42
C ILE A 131 -6.35 -2.00 -10.92
N ILE A 132 -7.57 -1.92 -11.41
CA ILE A 132 -7.90 -1.53 -12.77
C ILE A 132 -8.35 -0.07 -12.73
N MET A 133 -7.76 0.76 -13.58
CA MET A 133 -8.07 2.19 -13.62
C MET A 133 -9.02 2.44 -14.78
N PHE A 134 -10.18 3.01 -14.48
CA PHE A 134 -11.08 3.50 -15.52
C PHE A 134 -10.70 4.94 -15.82
N VAL A 135 -9.88 5.14 -16.84
CA VAL A 135 -9.65 6.47 -17.41
C VAL A 135 -10.97 6.85 -18.09
N LYS A 136 -11.58 7.95 -17.66
CA LYS A 136 -12.73 8.56 -18.35
C LYS A 136 -12.24 9.51 -19.43
#